data_AF-A0A8H7RWX5-F1
#
_entry.id   AF-A0A8H7RWX5-F1
#
_cell.length_a   1.000
_cell.length_b   1.000
_cell.length_c   1.000
_cell.angle_alpha   90.00
_cell.angle_beta   90.00
_cell.angle_gamma   90.00
#
_symmetry.space_group_name_H-M   'P 1'
#
loop_
_entity.id
_entity.type
_entity.pdbx_description
1 polymer ?
#
loop_
_entity_poly.entity_id
_entity_poly.type
_entity_poly.pdbx_seq_one_letter_code
_entity_poly.pdbx_strand_id
1 'polypeptide(L)'
;MARSLRSQGKKRFRAIKRENVFKPVEDARLARLAEAQAKAAEKPKIGNHMEEEKTDTMSMDTTDETKKISTSGARNKKVARKLAKKKVKKANKPKSLKKLL
;
A
#
# COMPACT_ATOMS: atom_id res chain seq x y z
N MET A 1 43.36 4.28 8.24
CA MET A 1 42.18 3.49 7.80
C MET A 1 40.98 4.41 7.63
N ALA A 2 40.27 4.30 6.50
CA ALA A 2 39.03 5.06 6.31
C ALA A 2 37.93 4.58 7.29
N ARG A 3 37.07 5.51 7.72
CA ARG A 3 35.95 5.17 8.62
C ARG A 3 34.91 4.27 7.94
N SER A 4 34.54 3.18 8.61
CA SER A 4 33.45 2.28 8.20
C SER A 4 32.14 3.01 7.94
N LEU A 5 31.34 2.50 7.01
CA LEU A 5 29.99 3.00 6.70
C LEU A 5 29.10 3.07 7.94
N ARG A 6 29.26 2.11 8.85
CA ARG A 6 28.44 1.98 10.07
C ARG A 6 29.02 2.76 11.26
N SER A 7 30.11 3.49 11.08
CA SER A 7 30.71 4.32 12.14
C SER A 7 29.74 5.41 12.60
N GLN A 8 29.74 5.68 13.91
CA GLN A 8 28.78 6.60 14.52
C GLN A 8 28.92 8.04 13.98
N GLY A 9 30.15 8.50 13.74
CA GLY A 9 30.38 9.81 13.13
C GLY A 9 29.73 9.96 11.75
N LYS A 10 29.88 8.96 10.87
CA LYS A 10 29.24 8.98 9.55
C LYS A 10 27.72 8.86 9.64
N LYS A 11 27.18 8.10 10.60
CA LYS A 11 25.73 7.99 10.82
C LYS A 11 25.12 9.32 11.27
N ARG A 12 25.70 9.97 12.29
CA ARG A 12 25.25 11.27 12.81
C ARG A 12 25.29 12.35 11.72
N PHE A 13 26.38 12.43 10.97
CA PHE A 13 26.49 13.39 9.88
C PHE A 13 25.43 13.19 8.78
N ARG A 14 25.10 11.93 8.44
CA ARG A 14 24.01 11.64 7.51
C ARG A 14 22.64 12.01 8.08
N ALA A 15 22.40 11.84 9.38
CA ALA A 15 21.14 12.26 10.02
C ALA A 15 20.95 13.77 9.91
N ILE A 16 21.98 14.54 10.26
CA ILE A 16 21.97 16.01 10.16
C ILE A 16 21.66 16.47 8.72
N LYS A 17 22.30 15.86 7.71
CA LYS A 17 21.99 16.20 6.31
C LYS A 17 20.56 15.87 5.92
N ARG A 18 20.05 14.72 6.39
CA ARG A 18 18.66 14.34 6.10
C ARG A 18 17.69 15.36 6.66
N GLU A 19 17.88 15.79 7.90
CA GLU A 19 17.00 16.76 8.54
C GLU A 19 17.10 18.15 7.90
N ASN A 20 18.32 18.64 7.66
CA ASN A 20 18.51 20.04 7.29
C ASN A 20 18.46 20.30 5.78
N VAL A 21 18.84 19.33 4.96
CA VAL A 21 19.01 19.53 3.50
C VAL A 21 17.98 18.75 2.73
N PHE A 22 17.81 17.46 3.01
CA PHE A 22 17.00 16.59 2.15
C PHE A 22 15.52 16.62 2.51
N LYS A 23 15.19 16.52 3.80
CA LYS A 23 13.81 16.51 4.30
C LYS A 23 12.98 17.72 3.84
N PRO A 24 13.43 18.99 3.97
CA PRO A 24 12.60 20.12 3.53
C PRO A 24 12.32 20.11 2.02
N VAL A 25 13.26 19.63 1.21
CA VAL A 25 13.08 19.51 -0.24
C VAL A 25 12.10 18.39 -0.58
N GLU A 26 12.22 17.25 0.12
CA GLU A 26 11.31 16.11 -0.03
C GLU A 26 9.87 16.49 0.40
N ASP A 27 9.73 17.17 1.54
CA ASP A 27 8.44 17.63 2.05
C ASP A 27 7.76 18.62 1.07
N ALA A 28 8.51 19.58 0.54
CA ALA A 28 8.00 20.50 -0.48
C ALA A 28 7.56 19.78 -1.77
N ARG A 29 8.29 18.73 -2.19
CA ARG A 29 7.90 17.92 -3.34
C ARG A 29 6.61 17.15 -3.07
N LEU A 30 6.46 16.57 -1.88
CA LEU A 30 5.25 15.86 -1.49
C LEU A 30 4.03 16.79 -1.42
N ALA A 31 4.20 18.01 -0.91
CA ALA A 31 3.14 19.01 -0.90
C ALA A 31 2.65 19.35 -2.32
N ARG A 32 3.57 19.59 -3.27
CA ARG A 32 3.19 19.84 -4.68
C ARG A 32 2.44 18.68 -5.31
N LEU A 33 2.85 17.44 -5.03
CA LEU A 33 2.17 16.26 -5.56
C LEU A 33 0.78 16.10 -4.93
N ALA A 34 0.64 16.37 -3.64
CA ALA A 34 -0.66 16.35 -2.96
C ALA A 34 -1.61 17.41 -3.55
N GLU A 35 -1.13 18.63 -3.81
CA GLU A 35 -1.91 19.68 -4.48
C GLU A 35 -2.32 19.27 -5.89
N ALA A 36 -1.40 18.68 -6.67
CA ALA A 36 -1.72 18.19 -8.00
C ALA A 36 -2.78 17.09 -7.98
N GLN A 37 -2.71 16.19 -6.98
CA GLN A 37 -3.71 15.15 -6.78
C GLN A 37 -5.07 15.71 -6.34
N ALA A 38 -5.10 16.70 -5.44
CA ALA A 38 -6.33 17.37 -5.03
C ALA A 38 -7.01 18.07 -6.21
N LYS A 39 -6.24 18.84 -7.01
CA LYS A 39 -6.74 19.47 -8.24
C LYS A 39 -7.23 18.46 -9.27
N ALA A 40 -6.58 17.29 -9.37
CA ALA A 40 -7.04 16.22 -10.26
C ALA A 40 -8.33 15.56 -9.77
N ALA A 41 -8.57 15.51 -8.46
CA ALA A 41 -9.81 14.99 -7.89
C ALA A 41 -10.99 15.96 -8.06
N GLU A 42 -10.74 17.27 -8.09
CA GLU A 42 -11.75 18.30 -8.37
C GLU A 42 -12.16 18.34 -9.84
N LYS A 43 -11.26 17.96 -10.76
CA LYS A 43 -11.62 17.82 -12.16
C LYS A 43 -12.69 16.72 -12.31
N PRO A 44 -13.75 16.95 -13.08
CA PRO A 44 -14.73 15.90 -13.36
C PRO A 44 -13.98 14.70 -13.94
N LYS A 45 -14.21 13.51 -13.38
CA LYS A 45 -13.66 12.27 -13.92
C LYS A 45 -14.05 12.23 -15.39
N ILE A 46 -13.03 12.28 -16.27
CA ILE A 46 -13.20 12.29 -17.73
C ILE A 46 -13.97 11.04 -18.24
N GLY A 47 -14.24 10.06 -17.38
CA GLY A 47 -15.06 8.88 -17.68
C GLY A 47 -16.56 8.95 -17.38
N ASN A 48 -17.11 10.06 -16.87
CA ASN A 48 -18.58 10.20 -16.68
C ASN A 48 -19.28 11.03 -17.78
N HIS A 49 -18.52 11.62 -18.69
CA HIS A 49 -19.01 12.32 -19.89
C HIS A 49 -18.16 11.94 -21.12
N MET A 50 -17.88 10.66 -21.31
CA MET A 50 -17.48 10.18 -22.62
C MET A 50 -18.76 9.97 -23.42
N GLU A 51 -19.35 11.08 -23.89
CA GLU A 51 -20.32 10.98 -24.98
C GLU A 51 -19.65 10.33 -26.18
N GLU A 52 -20.44 9.51 -26.86
CA GLU A 52 -20.07 8.64 -27.96
C GLU A 52 -19.65 9.43 -29.20
N GLU A 53 -18.39 9.86 -29.29
CA GLU A 53 -17.78 10.14 -30.58
C GLU A 53 -17.08 8.88 -31.10
N LYS A 54 -17.88 8.09 -31.83
CA LYS A 54 -17.41 7.06 -32.76
C LYS A 54 -16.32 7.65 -33.67
N THR A 55 -15.10 7.16 -33.56
CA THR A 55 -14.24 6.94 -34.73
C THR A 55 -13.56 5.59 -34.61
N ASP A 56 -13.72 4.81 -35.68
CA ASP A 56 -13.36 3.43 -35.85
C ASP A 56 -11.86 3.15 -35.73
N THR A 57 -11.55 1.86 -35.52
CA THR A 57 -10.26 1.17 -35.67
C THR A 57 -9.33 1.17 -34.45
N MET A 58 -9.54 0.18 -33.57
CA MET A 58 -8.59 -0.91 -33.29
C MET A 58 -9.25 -1.86 -32.26
N SER A 59 -9.82 -2.96 -32.74
CA SER A 59 -10.34 -4.02 -31.87
C SER A 59 -9.18 -4.70 -31.16
N MET A 60 -9.07 -4.55 -29.85
CA MET A 60 -8.37 -5.51 -28.99
C MET A 60 -9.41 -6.09 -28.05
N ASP A 61 -9.95 -7.25 -28.43
CA ASP A 61 -10.79 -8.09 -27.59
C ASP A 61 -10.08 -8.32 -26.25
N THR A 62 -10.69 -7.83 -25.17
CA THR A 62 -10.33 -8.20 -23.80
C THR A 62 -11.58 -8.70 -23.08
N THR A 63 -12.18 -9.76 -23.63
CA THR A 63 -13.11 -10.60 -22.88
C THR A 63 -12.33 -11.49 -21.92
N ASP A 64 -11.77 -10.88 -20.88
CA ASP A 64 -11.39 -11.59 -19.67
C ASP A 64 -12.26 -11.06 -18.54
N GLU A 65 -13.29 -11.85 -18.23
CA GLU A 65 -14.02 -11.78 -16.97
C GLU A 65 -13.06 -11.38 -15.85
N THR A 66 -13.42 -10.33 -15.10
CA THR A 66 -12.61 -9.75 -14.04
C THR A 66 -12.29 -10.76 -12.93
N LYS A 67 -11.34 -11.65 -13.19
CA LYS A 67 -10.75 -12.55 -12.20
C LYS A 67 -10.06 -11.63 -11.20
N LYS A 68 -10.69 -11.47 -10.04
CA LYS A 68 -10.14 -10.73 -8.90
C LYS A 68 -8.70 -11.18 -8.68
N ILE A 69 -7.76 -10.35 -9.09
CA ILE A 69 -6.33 -10.64 -8.95
C ILE A 69 -6.04 -10.54 -7.45
N SER A 70 -5.97 -11.69 -6.78
CA SER A 70 -5.64 -11.75 -5.35
C SER A 70 -4.17 -11.34 -5.19
N THR A 71 -3.94 -10.07 -4.83
CA THR A 71 -2.59 -9.49 -4.62
C THR A 71 -1.79 -10.15 -3.50
N SER A 72 -2.47 -10.86 -2.60
CA SER A 72 -1.82 -11.87 -1.75
C SER A 72 -1.99 -13.23 -2.43
N GLY A 73 -0.93 -13.79 -3.00
CA GLY A 73 -0.94 -15.15 -3.54
C GLY A 73 -1.46 -16.19 -2.53
N ALA A 74 -1.62 -17.44 -2.98
CA ALA A 74 -2.20 -18.53 -2.19
C ALA A 74 -1.71 -18.53 -0.73
N ARG A 75 -2.65 -18.33 0.22
CA ARG A 75 -2.33 -18.24 1.65
C ARG A 75 -1.57 -19.50 2.06
N ASN A 76 -0.32 -19.32 2.52
CA ASN A 76 0.56 -20.40 2.98
C ASN A 76 -0.21 -21.44 3.82
N LYS A 77 -0.10 -22.74 3.48
CA LYS A 77 -0.75 -23.86 4.19
C LYS A 77 -0.52 -23.83 5.72
N LYS A 78 0.62 -23.26 6.16
CA LYS A 78 0.96 -23.02 7.57
C LYS A 78 0.00 -22.03 8.26
N VAL A 79 -0.40 -20.95 7.58
CA VAL A 79 -1.33 -19.93 8.11
C VAL A 79 -2.74 -20.52 8.22
N ALA A 80 -3.19 -21.26 7.20
CA ALA A 80 -4.48 -21.95 7.23
C ALA A 80 -4.58 -22.95 8.41
N ARG A 81 -3.54 -23.77 8.63
CA ARG A 81 -3.45 -24.68 9.79
C ARG A 81 -3.46 -23.92 11.13
N LYS A 82 -2.74 -22.79 11.24
CA LYS A 82 -2.75 -21.96 12.46
C LYS A 82 -4.14 -21.38 12.75
N LEU A 83 -4.86 -20.93 11.73
CA LEU A 83 -6.22 -20.40 11.88
C LEU A 83 -7.22 -21.50 12.30
N ALA A 84 -7.13 -22.68 11.69
CA ALA A 84 -7.95 -23.83 12.08
C ALA A 84 -7.72 -24.21 13.56
N LYS A 85 -6.46 -24.32 13.99
CA LYS A 85 -6.12 -24.59 15.40
C LYS A 85 -6.62 -23.50 16.35
N LYS A 86 -6.58 -22.22 15.97
CA LYS A 86 -7.12 -21.12 16.79
C LYS A 86 -8.65 -21.21 16.93
N LYS A 87 -9.38 -21.59 15.87
CA LYS A 87 -10.85 -21.75 15.92
C LYS A 87 -11.26 -22.88 16.87
N VAL A 88 -10.61 -24.05 16.76
CA VAL A 88 -10.86 -25.19 17.68
C VAL A 88 -10.55 -24.81 19.13
N LYS A 89 -9.43 -24.14 19.41
CA LYS A 89 -9.12 -23.65 20.75
C LYS A 89 -10.12 -22.64 21.30
N LYS A 90 -10.73 -21.81 20.46
CA LYS A 90 -11.80 -20.87 20.87
C LYS A 90 -13.13 -21.58 21.14
N ALA A 91 -13.41 -22.65 20.43
CA ALA A 91 -14.60 -23.48 20.63
C ALA A 91 -14.51 -24.30 21.92
N ASN A 92 -13.33 -24.85 22.22
CA ASN A 92 -13.10 -25.69 23.40
C ASN A 92 -12.76 -24.90 24.68
N LYS A 93 -12.86 -23.57 24.66
CA LYS A 93 -12.69 -22.78 25.88
C LYS A 93 -13.99 -22.85 26.71
N PRO A 94 -13.92 -23.26 27.99
CA PRO A 94 -15.11 -23.31 28.85
C PRO A 94 -15.70 -21.90 28.96
N LYS A 95 -17.03 -21.80 28.86
CA LYS A 95 -17.79 -20.55 28.85
C LYS A 95 -17.56 -19.69 30.12
N SER A 96 -17.03 -20.27 31.20
CA SER A 96 -16.68 -19.59 32.44
C SER A 96 -15.54 -18.56 32.29
N LEU A 97 -14.63 -18.74 31.32
CA LEU A 97 -13.50 -17.81 31.09
C LEU A 97 -13.80 -16.68 30.09
N LYS A 98 -15.02 -16.63 29.53
CA LYS A 98 -15.43 -15.53 28.63
C LYS A 98 -16.14 -14.38 29.34
N LYS A 99 -16.45 -14.52 30.64
CA LYS A 99 -17.29 -13.58 31.40
C LYS A 99 -16.49 -12.62 32.32
N LEU A 100 -15.17 -12.58 32.19
CA LEU A 100 -14.24 -11.81 33.05
C LEU A 100 -13.41 -10.76 32.30
N LEU A 101 -13.86 -10.37 31.10
CA LEU A 101 -13.39 -9.21 30.32
C LEU A 101 -14.62 -8.49 29.80
#